data_AF-A0A6A4Z965-F1
#
_entry.id   AF-A0A6A4Z965-F1
#
_cell.length_a   1.000
_cell.length_b   1.000
_cell.length_c   1.000
_cell.angle_alpha   90.00
_cell.angle_beta   90.00
_cell.angle_gamma   90.00
#
_symmetry.space_group_name_H-M   'P 1'
#
loop_
_entity.id
_entity.type
_entity.pdbx_description
1 polymer ?
#
loop_
_entity_poly.entity_id
_entity_poly.type
_entity_poly.pdbx_seq_one_letter_code
_entity_poly.pdbx_strand_id
1 'polypeptide(L)'
;MLDEAREYVEGRYVSSLEAIPRIRCYDLQRMSHAVEVLPVHEKDQHHCTYDETHDAESVVARNQKTKLISFFLACAQGLTGIDGVPAKNCLYLDFPQYFRFDQKTKLWVGRKNHIKVIGRIDSVSPRQKERFYIRTLLCHKYGPTSFEDLRTAHGTLYPTYEEAALSMGLHVGLHGRTAARTVCQHLGALLPANTRALFDQFKADFMDKRLRDLRRCNVALPQPLSEDMMLGKAMFYTLKSIDNCFQHHRLSLLDYPTLPQLHEFEVFRDLGERQLLDDPRSRLYVIETSYTRAALDDVLAT
;
A
#
# COMPACT_ATOMS: atom_id res chain seq x y z
N MET A 1 43.71 -31.88 19.41
CA MET A 1 43.39 -30.45 19.50
C MET A 1 42.30 -30.22 18.47
N LEU A 2 41.06 -30.03 18.91
CA LEU A 2 39.89 -29.87 18.05
C LEU A 2 40.00 -28.51 17.35
N ASP A 3 39.83 -28.50 16.03
CA ASP A 3 39.87 -27.30 15.19
C ASP A 3 38.48 -26.64 15.21
N GLU A 4 38.26 -25.81 16.22
CA GLU A 4 37.00 -25.11 16.52
C GLU A 4 36.51 -24.26 15.33
N ALA A 5 37.42 -23.76 14.49
CA ALA A 5 37.09 -22.95 13.31
C ALA A 5 36.52 -23.77 12.15
N ARG A 6 36.84 -25.07 12.06
CA ARG A 6 36.24 -25.99 11.08
C ARG A 6 34.88 -26.53 11.52
N GLU A 7 34.60 -26.57 12.82
CA GLU A 7 33.34 -27.08 13.37
C GLU A 7 32.22 -26.04 13.36
N TYR A 8 32.54 -24.74 13.46
CA TYR A 8 31.55 -23.65 13.54
C TYR A 8 31.64 -22.68 12.35
N VAL A 9 31.39 -23.18 11.13
CA VAL A 9 31.39 -22.36 9.90
C VAL A 9 30.09 -21.53 9.75
N GLU A 10 29.03 -21.82 10.50
CA GLU A 10 27.74 -21.11 10.41
C GLU A 10 27.54 -20.01 11.48
N GLY A 11 28.56 -19.19 11.73
CA GLY A 11 28.41 -17.99 12.54
C GLY A 11 27.58 -16.92 11.82
N ARG A 12 26.28 -16.78 12.13
CA ARG A 12 25.50 -15.62 11.68
C ARG A 12 26.11 -14.36 12.30
N TYR A 13 26.54 -13.41 11.45
CA TYR A 13 27.04 -12.11 11.91
C TYR A 13 26.00 -11.42 12.80
N VAL A 14 26.40 -11.04 14.01
CA VAL A 14 25.60 -10.24 14.95
C VAL A 14 26.30 -8.91 15.10
N SER A 15 25.60 -7.80 14.82
CA SER A 15 26.18 -6.48 14.99
C SER A 15 26.49 -6.19 16.48
N SER A 16 27.47 -5.32 16.75
CA SER A 16 27.85 -4.95 18.13
C SER A 16 26.66 -4.45 18.96
N LEU A 17 25.69 -3.79 18.32
CA LEU A 17 24.45 -3.30 18.93
C LEU A 17 23.47 -4.42 19.31
N GLU A 18 23.45 -5.52 18.58
CA GLU A 18 22.66 -6.71 18.93
C GLU A 18 23.37 -7.62 19.94
N ALA A 19 24.71 -7.60 19.97
CA ALA A 19 25.51 -8.47 20.83
C ALA A 19 25.32 -8.16 22.34
N ILE A 20 25.38 -6.87 22.71
CA ILE A 20 25.24 -6.46 24.13
C ILE A 20 23.89 -6.90 24.72
N PRO A 21 22.74 -6.64 24.07
CA PRO A 21 21.45 -7.12 24.58
C PRO A 21 21.33 -8.64 24.63
N ARG A 22 21.95 -9.37 23.69
CA ARG A 22 21.97 -10.85 23.72
C ARG A 22 22.80 -11.39 24.89
N ILE A 23 24.00 -10.86 25.11
CA ILE A 23 24.87 -11.21 26.26
C ILE A 23 24.17 -10.90 27.59
N ARG A 24 23.41 -9.81 27.63
CA ARG A 24 22.64 -9.38 28.81
C ARG A 24 21.26 -10.02 28.91
N CYS A 25 20.89 -10.92 28.00
CA CYS A 25 19.57 -11.56 27.94
C CYS A 25 18.39 -10.57 27.96
N TYR A 26 18.55 -9.40 27.33
CA TYR A 26 17.44 -8.45 27.15
C TYR A 26 16.49 -8.92 26.04
N ASP A 27 15.19 -8.81 26.30
CA ASP A 27 14.14 -9.01 25.30
C ASP A 27 14.23 -7.92 24.22
N LEU A 28 14.95 -8.21 23.12
CA LEU A 28 15.11 -7.28 22.00
C LEU A 28 13.82 -7.05 21.22
N GLN A 29 13.04 -8.11 21.03
CA GLN A 29 11.79 -8.08 20.28
C GLN A 29 10.79 -9.05 20.90
N ARG A 30 9.58 -8.56 21.17
CA ARG A 30 8.43 -9.40 21.50
C ARG A 30 7.47 -9.39 20.33
N MET A 31 7.13 -10.57 19.81
CA MET A 31 6.08 -10.71 18.81
C MET A 31 4.72 -10.69 19.50
N SER A 32 3.94 -9.65 19.27
CA SER A 32 2.58 -9.54 19.82
C SER A 32 1.54 -10.30 18.99
N HIS A 33 1.85 -10.62 17.73
CA HIS A 33 0.95 -11.23 16.75
C HIS A 33 1.71 -12.25 15.91
N ALA A 34 1.04 -13.33 15.50
CA ALA A 34 1.58 -14.21 14.47
C ALA A 34 1.36 -13.58 13.09
N VAL A 35 2.29 -13.77 12.16
CA VAL A 35 2.17 -13.27 10.79
C VAL A 35 2.04 -14.45 9.83
N GLU A 36 0.95 -14.49 9.08
CA GLU A 36 0.70 -15.54 8.08
C GLU A 36 0.99 -14.99 6.68
N VAL A 37 1.95 -15.60 5.98
CA VAL A 37 2.28 -15.17 4.61
C VAL A 37 1.30 -15.77 3.61
N LEU A 38 0.75 -14.90 2.76
CA LEU A 38 -0.31 -15.22 1.81
C LEU A 38 0.20 -15.09 0.37
N PRO A 39 0.36 -16.21 -0.35
CA PRO A 39 0.91 -16.22 -1.70
C PRO A 39 -0.07 -15.64 -2.72
N VAL A 40 0.50 -14.98 -3.73
CA VAL A 40 -0.23 -14.47 -4.90
C VAL A 40 0.33 -15.15 -6.13
N HIS A 41 -0.54 -15.59 -7.04
CA HIS A 41 -0.14 -16.14 -8.34
C HIS A 41 -1.33 -16.08 -9.30
N GLU A 42 -1.05 -16.22 -10.59
CA GLU A 42 -2.07 -16.42 -11.61
C GLU A 42 -2.58 -17.87 -11.59
N LYS A 43 -3.65 -18.14 -12.35
CA LYS A 43 -4.17 -19.50 -12.54
C LYS A 43 -3.04 -20.38 -13.10
N ASP A 44 -2.82 -21.53 -12.47
CA ASP A 44 -1.81 -22.53 -12.86
C ASP A 44 -0.34 -22.07 -12.86
N GLN A 45 -0.04 -20.85 -12.37
CA GLN A 45 1.33 -20.31 -12.23
C GLN A 45 1.79 -20.22 -10.76
N HIS A 46 1.40 -21.19 -9.94
CA HIS A 46 1.85 -21.25 -8.55
C HIS A 46 3.25 -21.88 -8.46
N HIS A 47 4.00 -21.45 -7.44
CA HIS A 47 5.32 -22.01 -7.19
C HIS A 47 5.20 -23.43 -6.61
N CYS A 48 5.91 -24.37 -7.23
CA CYS A 48 5.99 -25.76 -6.79
C CYS A 48 7.45 -26.11 -6.50
N THR A 49 7.71 -26.61 -5.30
CA THR A 49 9.01 -27.17 -4.95
C THR A 49 8.98 -28.67 -5.24
N TYR A 50 10.06 -29.22 -5.81
CA TYR A 50 10.21 -30.65 -6.08
C TYR A 50 11.66 -31.06 -5.93
N ASP A 51 11.85 -32.36 -5.68
CA ASP A 51 13.17 -32.99 -5.68
C ASP A 51 13.26 -33.88 -6.93
N GLU A 52 14.48 -34.16 -7.38
CA GLU A 52 14.74 -34.94 -8.59
C GLU A 52 14.17 -36.37 -8.54
N THR A 53 13.94 -36.90 -7.34
CA THR A 53 13.42 -38.25 -7.11
C THR A 53 11.89 -38.33 -7.19
N HIS A 54 11.19 -37.19 -7.22
CA HIS A 54 9.73 -37.17 -7.23
C HIS A 54 9.18 -37.23 -8.65
N ASP A 55 8.16 -38.08 -8.83
CA ASP A 55 7.40 -38.13 -10.07
C ASP A 55 6.60 -36.83 -10.31
N ALA A 56 6.53 -36.40 -11.56
CA ALA A 56 5.90 -35.14 -11.94
C ALA A 56 4.40 -35.09 -11.60
N GLU A 57 3.66 -36.18 -11.81
CA GLU A 57 2.22 -36.24 -11.52
C GLU A 57 1.97 -36.12 -10.01
N SER A 58 2.81 -36.77 -9.21
CA SER A 58 2.76 -36.67 -7.75
C SER A 58 3.03 -35.25 -7.25
N VAL A 59 3.97 -34.53 -7.89
CA VAL A 59 4.33 -33.15 -7.57
C VAL A 59 3.21 -32.19 -7.93
N VAL A 60 2.52 -32.42 -9.06
CA VAL A 60 1.35 -31.62 -9.42
C VAL A 60 0.23 -31.88 -8.43
N ALA A 61 -0.14 -33.14 -8.19
CA ALA A 61 -1.24 -33.53 -7.31
C ALA A 61 -1.12 -32.94 -5.90
N ARG A 62 0.09 -32.95 -5.31
CA ARG A 62 0.33 -32.39 -3.97
C ARG A 62 0.26 -30.86 -3.91
N ASN A 63 0.50 -30.17 -5.03
CA ASN A 63 0.57 -28.71 -5.09
C ASN A 63 -0.69 -28.05 -5.66
N GLN A 64 -1.69 -28.82 -6.11
CA GLN A 64 -2.95 -28.32 -6.66
C GLN A 64 -3.67 -27.29 -5.76
N LYS A 65 -3.48 -27.37 -4.44
CA LYS A 65 -4.15 -26.49 -3.46
C LYS A 65 -3.13 -25.58 -2.78
N THR A 66 -3.06 -24.34 -3.26
CA THR A 66 -2.38 -23.24 -2.56
C THR A 66 -3.31 -22.56 -1.56
N LYS A 67 -2.76 -21.74 -0.66
CA LYS A 67 -3.56 -20.89 0.24
C LYS A 67 -4.54 -19.96 -0.47
N LEU A 68 -4.20 -19.52 -1.69
CA LEU A 68 -5.06 -18.65 -2.50
C LEU A 68 -6.21 -19.47 -3.12
N ILE A 69 -5.89 -20.63 -3.72
CA ILE A 69 -6.91 -21.52 -4.29
C ILE A 69 -7.85 -22.02 -3.18
N SER A 70 -7.32 -22.42 -2.03
CA SER A 70 -8.13 -22.86 -0.90
C SER A 70 -8.98 -21.73 -0.31
N PHE A 71 -8.55 -20.46 -0.44
CA PHE A 71 -9.35 -19.31 -0.03
C PHE A 71 -10.57 -19.16 -0.93
N PHE A 72 -10.39 -19.24 -2.25
CA PHE A 72 -11.52 -19.24 -3.20
C PHE A 72 -12.50 -20.38 -2.93
N LEU A 73 -11.99 -21.59 -2.66
CA LEU A 73 -12.81 -22.74 -2.28
C LEU A 73 -13.58 -22.49 -0.98
N ALA A 74 -12.96 -21.89 0.03
CA ALA A 74 -13.60 -21.54 1.29
C ALA A 74 -14.74 -20.53 1.11
N CYS A 75 -14.53 -19.52 0.26
CA CYS A 75 -15.56 -18.54 -0.10
C CYS A 75 -16.71 -19.20 -0.88
N ALA A 76 -16.40 -20.09 -1.83
CA ALA A 76 -17.41 -20.82 -2.61
C ALA A 76 -18.27 -21.74 -1.72
N GLN A 77 -17.64 -22.48 -0.80
CA GLN A 77 -18.30 -23.38 0.15
C GLN A 77 -19.06 -22.62 1.26
N GLY A 78 -18.83 -21.32 1.42
CA GLY A 78 -19.47 -20.52 2.46
C GLY A 78 -19.01 -20.92 3.87
N LEU A 79 -17.73 -21.25 4.04
CA LEU A 79 -17.19 -21.62 5.35
C LEU A 79 -17.39 -20.51 6.37
N THR A 80 -17.64 -20.91 7.62
CA THR A 80 -17.81 -19.98 8.74
C THR A 80 -16.57 -20.04 9.63
N GLY A 81 -15.98 -18.88 9.88
CA GLY A 81 -14.83 -18.70 10.74
C GLY A 81 -15.22 -18.58 12.21
N ILE A 82 -14.24 -18.16 13.02
CA ILE A 82 -14.53 -17.75 14.41
C ILE A 82 -15.53 -16.59 14.43
N ASP A 83 -16.32 -16.47 15.50
CA ASP A 83 -17.39 -15.47 15.65
C ASP A 83 -18.53 -15.55 14.63
N GLY A 84 -18.65 -16.65 13.90
CA GLY A 84 -19.69 -16.80 12.88
C GLY A 84 -19.41 -16.01 11.60
N VAL A 85 -18.19 -15.50 11.40
CA VAL A 85 -17.84 -14.68 10.23
C VAL A 85 -17.82 -15.54 8.96
N PRO A 86 -18.65 -15.25 7.94
CA PRO A 86 -18.64 -16.00 6.69
C PRO A 86 -17.38 -15.69 5.87
N ALA A 87 -16.79 -16.71 5.24
CA ALA A 87 -15.62 -16.55 4.37
C ALA A 87 -15.87 -15.56 3.20
N LYS A 88 -17.12 -15.43 2.75
CA LYS A 88 -17.52 -14.46 1.71
C LYS A 88 -17.39 -13.00 2.16
N ASN A 89 -17.41 -12.75 3.47
CA ASN A 89 -17.33 -11.41 4.05
C ASN A 89 -15.90 -11.07 4.50
N CYS A 90 -14.90 -11.85 4.10
CA CYS A 90 -13.50 -11.62 4.42
C CYS A 90 -12.71 -11.17 3.20
N LEU A 91 -11.76 -10.26 3.42
CA LEU A 91 -10.66 -10.01 2.49
C LEU A 91 -9.61 -11.11 2.64
N TYR A 92 -8.80 -11.29 1.60
CA TYR A 92 -7.72 -12.27 1.66
C TYR A 92 -6.72 -11.95 2.78
N LEU A 93 -6.42 -10.66 2.99
CA LEU A 93 -5.51 -10.17 4.03
C LEU A 93 -5.97 -10.50 5.46
N ASP A 94 -7.29 -10.43 5.70
CA ASP A 94 -7.87 -10.63 7.04
C ASP A 94 -8.20 -12.11 7.30
N PHE A 95 -8.16 -12.95 6.27
CA PHE A 95 -8.54 -14.35 6.36
C PHE A 95 -7.82 -15.14 7.48
N PRO A 96 -6.50 -14.97 7.70
CA PRO A 96 -5.78 -15.65 8.77
C PRO A 96 -6.25 -15.32 10.19
N GLN A 97 -6.96 -14.20 10.38
CA GLN A 97 -7.55 -13.82 11.67
C GLN A 97 -8.68 -14.76 12.06
N TYR A 98 -9.50 -15.19 11.09
CA TYR A 98 -10.70 -16.00 11.32
C TYR A 98 -10.49 -17.49 11.02
N PHE A 99 -9.61 -17.80 10.08
CA PHE A 99 -9.34 -19.15 9.61
C PHE A 99 -7.88 -19.53 9.83
N ARG A 100 -7.62 -20.82 9.98
CA ARG A 100 -6.28 -21.40 9.99
C ARG A 100 -6.10 -22.28 8.75
N PHE A 101 -4.92 -22.24 8.16
CA PHE A 101 -4.59 -23.11 7.04
C PHE A 101 -4.11 -24.46 7.57
N ASP A 102 -4.81 -25.53 7.24
CA ASP A 102 -4.38 -26.89 7.55
C ASP A 102 -3.42 -27.39 6.47
N GLN A 103 -2.16 -27.60 6.86
CA GLN A 103 -1.11 -28.03 5.94
C GLN A 103 -1.32 -29.44 5.41
N LYS A 104 -2.03 -30.32 6.14
CA LYS A 104 -2.28 -31.71 5.74
C LYS A 104 -3.32 -31.78 4.63
N THR A 105 -4.46 -31.11 4.83
CA THR A 105 -5.56 -31.09 3.85
C THR A 105 -5.38 -30.01 2.77
N LYS A 106 -4.48 -29.05 3.00
CA LYS A 106 -4.28 -27.84 2.17
C LYS A 106 -5.55 -27.00 2.06
N LEU A 107 -6.34 -26.97 3.13
CA LEU A 107 -7.61 -26.24 3.18
C LEU A 107 -7.61 -25.26 4.35
N TRP A 108 -8.41 -24.22 4.22
CA TRP A 108 -8.71 -23.34 5.35
C TRP A 108 -9.81 -23.96 6.21
N VAL A 109 -9.64 -23.87 7.52
CA VAL A 109 -10.64 -24.30 8.50
C VAL A 109 -10.89 -23.18 9.51
N GLY A 110 -12.12 -23.05 9.98
CA GLY A 110 -12.47 -22.05 10.99
C GLY A 110 -11.62 -22.20 12.25
N ARG A 111 -11.15 -21.07 12.81
CA ARG A 111 -10.45 -21.09 14.10
C ARG A 111 -11.43 -21.39 15.23
N LYS A 112 -10.93 -22.11 16.23
CA LYS A 112 -11.65 -22.37 17.48
C LYS A 112 -11.24 -21.42 18.60
N ASN A 113 -10.04 -20.86 18.51
CA ASN A 113 -9.44 -20.02 19.55
C ASN A 113 -9.12 -18.64 18.96
N HIS A 114 -9.36 -17.58 19.75
CA HIS A 114 -8.96 -16.23 19.40
C HIS A 114 -7.45 -16.07 19.55
N ILE A 115 -6.76 -16.03 18.40
CA ILE A 115 -5.34 -15.72 18.32
C ILE A 115 -5.19 -14.55 17.38
N LYS A 116 -4.41 -13.54 17.77
CA LYS A 116 -4.15 -12.40 16.90
C LYS A 116 -3.16 -12.81 15.82
N VAL A 117 -3.67 -12.96 14.60
CA VAL A 117 -2.87 -13.31 13.41
C VAL A 117 -3.11 -12.26 12.34
N ILE A 118 -2.03 -11.74 11.78
CA ILE A 118 -2.05 -10.74 10.71
C ILE A 118 -1.66 -11.44 9.41
N GLY A 119 -2.50 -11.33 8.38
CA GLY A 119 -2.12 -11.77 7.04
C GLY A 119 -1.14 -10.80 6.41
N ARG A 120 -0.15 -11.34 5.70
CA ARG A 120 0.80 -10.57 4.90
C ARG A 120 0.82 -11.13 3.49
N ILE A 121 0.23 -10.40 2.56
CA ILE A 121 0.25 -10.76 1.14
C ILE A 121 1.66 -10.54 0.59
N ASP A 122 2.15 -11.50 -0.20
CA ASP A 122 3.46 -11.44 -0.82
C ASP A 122 3.69 -10.14 -1.60
N SER A 123 4.93 -9.65 -1.54
CA SER A 123 5.35 -8.49 -2.32
C SER A 123 5.45 -8.88 -3.79
N VAL A 124 4.69 -8.21 -4.64
CA VAL A 124 4.71 -8.41 -6.09
C VAL A 124 5.32 -7.18 -6.75
N SER A 125 6.27 -7.41 -7.67
CA SER A 125 6.86 -6.34 -8.47
C SER A 125 5.84 -5.76 -9.46
N PRO A 126 5.74 -4.43 -9.63
CA PRO A 126 4.89 -3.82 -10.66
C PRO A 126 5.23 -4.25 -12.09
N ARG A 127 6.43 -4.80 -12.34
CA ARG A 127 6.80 -5.38 -13.63
C ARG A 127 5.97 -6.62 -13.99
N GLN A 128 5.49 -7.36 -12.97
CA GLN A 128 4.58 -8.49 -13.14
C GLN A 128 3.13 -7.97 -13.10
N LYS A 129 2.70 -7.33 -14.18
CA LYS A 129 1.42 -6.59 -14.25
C LYS A 129 0.23 -7.39 -13.71
N GLU A 130 -0.07 -8.55 -14.27
CA GLU A 130 -1.24 -9.35 -13.89
C GLU A 130 -1.19 -9.74 -12.41
N ARG A 131 -0.08 -10.31 -11.94
CA ARG A 131 0.11 -10.67 -10.53
C ARG A 131 -0.01 -9.48 -9.58
N PHE A 132 0.43 -8.30 -10.00
CA PHE A 132 0.32 -7.07 -9.24
C PHE A 132 -1.14 -6.61 -9.10
N TYR A 133 -1.94 -6.72 -10.17
CA TYR A 133 -3.37 -6.42 -10.12
C TYR A 133 -4.17 -7.48 -9.36
N ILE A 134 -3.81 -8.77 -9.45
CA ILE A 134 -4.38 -9.82 -8.58
C ILE A 134 -4.18 -9.46 -7.12
N ARG A 135 -2.96 -9.10 -6.72
CA ARG A 135 -2.66 -8.65 -5.35
C ARG A 135 -3.54 -7.46 -4.96
N THR A 136 -3.68 -6.49 -5.85
CA THR A 136 -4.50 -5.29 -5.61
C THR A 136 -5.97 -5.65 -5.42
N LEU A 137 -6.53 -6.50 -6.27
CA LEU A 137 -7.91 -6.97 -6.16
C LEU A 137 -8.14 -7.77 -4.87
N LEU A 138 -7.23 -8.67 -4.49
CA LEU A 138 -7.33 -9.46 -3.25
C LEU A 138 -7.33 -8.62 -1.97
N CYS A 139 -6.77 -7.39 -2.03
CA CYS A 139 -6.82 -6.44 -0.92
C CYS A 139 -8.16 -5.71 -0.79
N HIS A 140 -9.01 -5.69 -1.83
CA HIS A 140 -10.20 -4.83 -1.88
C HIS A 140 -11.50 -5.58 -2.20
N LYS A 141 -11.41 -6.77 -2.78
CA LYS A 141 -12.57 -7.60 -3.14
C LYS A 141 -12.84 -8.64 -2.06
N TYR A 142 -14.04 -8.60 -1.51
CA TYR A 142 -14.54 -9.56 -0.53
C TYR A 142 -14.95 -10.87 -1.19
N GLY A 143 -14.57 -11.99 -0.57
CA GLY A 143 -15.12 -13.30 -0.87
C GLY A 143 -15.05 -13.81 -2.31
N PRO A 144 -14.03 -13.52 -3.14
CA PRO A 144 -13.96 -14.06 -4.49
C PRO A 144 -13.94 -15.59 -4.46
N THR A 145 -14.69 -16.21 -5.35
CA THR A 145 -14.90 -17.67 -5.42
C THR A 145 -14.02 -18.36 -6.47
N SER A 146 -13.40 -17.60 -7.36
CA SER A 146 -12.49 -18.10 -8.39
C SER A 146 -11.60 -16.97 -8.94
N PHE A 147 -10.64 -17.32 -9.81
CA PHE A 147 -9.84 -16.35 -10.57
C PHE A 147 -10.67 -15.52 -11.56
N GLU A 148 -11.77 -16.07 -12.06
CA GLU A 148 -12.71 -15.39 -12.96
C GLU A 148 -13.64 -14.48 -12.18
N ASP A 149 -14.11 -14.94 -11.02
CA ASP A 149 -14.83 -14.07 -10.11
C ASP A 149 -13.92 -12.92 -9.68
N LEU A 150 -12.66 -13.16 -9.32
CA LEU A 150 -11.73 -12.08 -8.94
C LEU A 150 -11.63 -10.95 -9.99
N ARG A 151 -11.65 -11.28 -11.29
CA ARG A 151 -11.65 -10.30 -12.40
C ARG A 151 -13.05 -9.83 -12.82
N THR A 152 -14.09 -10.29 -12.14
CA THR A 152 -15.47 -9.81 -12.32
C THR A 152 -15.71 -8.63 -11.41
N ALA A 153 -15.95 -7.46 -12.00
CA ALA A 153 -16.24 -6.23 -11.28
C ALA A 153 -17.57 -5.66 -11.74
N HIS A 154 -18.42 -5.24 -10.78
CA HIS A 154 -19.78 -4.76 -11.05
C HIS A 154 -20.62 -5.69 -11.95
N GLY A 155 -20.43 -7.01 -11.82
CA GLY A 155 -21.14 -8.02 -12.62
C GLY A 155 -20.61 -8.22 -14.04
N THR A 156 -19.56 -7.48 -14.44
CA THR A 156 -18.92 -7.63 -15.76
C THR A 156 -17.60 -8.38 -15.61
N LEU A 157 -17.41 -9.42 -16.41
CA LEU A 157 -16.15 -10.17 -16.48
C LEU A 157 -15.17 -9.43 -17.40
N TYR A 158 -14.00 -9.06 -16.86
CA TYR A 158 -12.96 -8.41 -17.64
C TYR A 158 -11.91 -9.41 -18.15
N PRO A 159 -11.29 -9.15 -19.31
CA PRO A 159 -10.24 -10.01 -19.87
C PRO A 159 -8.97 -10.01 -19.02
N THR A 160 -8.59 -8.88 -18.43
CA THR A 160 -7.37 -8.70 -17.62
C THR A 160 -7.69 -8.32 -16.18
N TYR A 161 -6.77 -8.63 -15.25
CA TYR A 161 -6.91 -8.16 -13.87
C TYR A 161 -6.72 -6.65 -13.74
N GLU A 162 -5.96 -6.04 -14.65
CA GLU A 162 -5.79 -4.59 -14.77
C GLU A 162 -7.13 -3.89 -15.00
N GLU A 163 -7.86 -4.28 -16.05
CA GLU A 163 -9.16 -3.69 -16.38
C GLU A 163 -10.20 -3.90 -15.27
N ALA A 164 -10.21 -5.08 -14.66
CA ALA A 164 -11.07 -5.35 -13.51
C ALA A 164 -10.77 -4.39 -12.34
N ALA A 165 -9.49 -4.19 -12.01
CA ALA A 165 -9.08 -3.26 -10.97
C ALA A 165 -9.45 -1.81 -11.32
N LEU A 166 -9.20 -1.39 -12.56
CA LEU A 166 -9.56 -0.06 -13.05
C LEU A 166 -11.06 0.21 -12.94
N SER A 167 -11.90 -0.78 -13.32
CA SER A 167 -13.36 -0.65 -13.23
C SER A 167 -13.88 -0.54 -11.79
N MET A 168 -13.19 -1.14 -10.82
CA MET A 168 -13.47 -0.98 -9.39
C MET A 168 -12.97 0.37 -8.83
N GLY A 169 -12.44 1.26 -9.66
CA GLY A 169 -11.79 2.49 -9.23
C GLY A 169 -10.46 2.26 -8.51
N LEU A 170 -9.92 1.03 -8.58
CA LEU A 170 -8.60 0.69 -8.04
C LEU A 170 -7.54 1.08 -9.07
N HIS A 171 -7.54 2.36 -9.42
CA HIS A 171 -6.56 2.93 -10.33
C HIS A 171 -5.20 2.87 -9.64
N VAL A 172 -4.31 2.01 -10.13
CA VAL A 172 -2.89 2.08 -9.76
C VAL A 172 -2.16 3.12 -10.62
N GLY A 173 -2.84 4.24 -10.88
CA GLY A 173 -2.19 5.54 -10.93
C GLY A 173 -2.16 6.07 -9.50
N LEU A 174 -1.00 5.93 -8.87
CA LEU A 174 -0.51 6.93 -7.91
C LEU A 174 -1.57 7.47 -6.92
N HIS A 175 -2.27 6.61 -6.20
CA HIS A 175 -3.08 7.07 -5.07
C HIS A 175 -2.19 7.39 -3.87
N GLY A 176 -1.85 8.68 -3.73
CA GLY A 176 -1.51 9.47 -2.54
C GLY A 176 -0.40 9.04 -1.56
N ARG A 177 -0.23 7.74 -1.30
CA ARG A 177 0.79 7.18 -0.40
C ARG A 177 1.76 6.25 -1.10
N THR A 178 1.29 5.48 -2.08
CA THR A 178 2.16 4.67 -2.93
C THR A 178 2.75 5.52 -4.05
N ALA A 179 2.10 6.63 -4.40
CA ALA A 179 2.54 7.57 -5.42
C ALA A 179 3.88 8.22 -5.13
N ALA A 180 3.96 8.90 -3.99
CA ALA A 180 5.19 9.50 -3.51
C ALA A 180 6.29 8.44 -3.36
N ARG A 181 5.93 7.21 -2.95
CA ARG A 181 6.89 6.12 -2.80
C ARG A 181 7.38 5.53 -4.13
N THR A 182 6.51 5.36 -5.11
CA THR A 182 6.86 4.86 -6.45
C THR A 182 7.59 5.93 -7.24
N VAL A 183 7.20 7.20 -7.12
CA VAL A 183 7.92 8.36 -7.68
C VAL A 183 9.28 8.51 -7.01
N CYS A 184 9.41 8.37 -5.68
CA CYS A 184 10.72 8.40 -5.03
C CYS A 184 11.56 7.15 -5.30
N GLN A 185 10.94 5.99 -5.50
CA GLN A 185 11.64 4.78 -5.95
C GLN A 185 12.05 4.87 -7.42
N HIS A 186 11.27 5.50 -8.29
CA HIS A 186 11.61 5.68 -9.71
C HIS A 186 12.62 6.82 -9.88
N LEU A 187 12.40 7.98 -9.26
CA LEU A 187 13.33 9.12 -9.27
C LEU A 187 14.64 8.82 -8.53
N GLY A 188 14.60 8.00 -7.47
CA GLY A 188 15.80 7.59 -6.72
C GLY A 188 16.58 6.43 -7.35
N ALA A 189 15.98 5.62 -8.24
CA ALA A 189 16.64 4.45 -8.84
C ALA A 189 16.96 4.60 -10.33
N LEU A 190 16.29 5.49 -11.04
CA LEU A 190 16.51 5.73 -12.47
C LEU A 190 16.29 7.21 -12.71
N LEU A 191 17.35 7.97 -13.01
CA LEU A 191 17.24 9.30 -13.62
C LEU A 191 16.38 9.17 -14.90
N PRO A 192 15.07 9.50 -14.90
CA PRO A 192 14.37 9.60 -16.15
C PRO A 192 14.84 10.93 -16.73
N ALA A 193 15.36 10.94 -17.94
CA ALA A 193 15.70 12.17 -18.65
C ALA A 193 14.52 13.18 -18.75
N ASN A 194 13.30 12.80 -18.33
CA ASN A 194 12.07 13.56 -18.36
C ASN A 194 11.29 13.57 -17.01
N THR A 195 11.94 13.92 -15.90
CA THR A 195 11.27 14.12 -14.60
C THR A 195 10.07 15.09 -14.67
N ARG A 196 10.18 16.13 -15.50
CA ARG A 196 9.11 17.11 -15.73
C ARG A 196 7.89 16.51 -16.44
N ALA A 197 8.09 15.70 -17.49
CA ALA A 197 6.97 15.10 -18.21
C ALA A 197 6.17 14.14 -17.31
N LEU A 198 6.86 13.39 -16.45
CA LEU A 198 6.22 12.51 -15.48
C LEU A 198 5.45 13.32 -14.43
N PHE A 199 6.03 14.41 -13.92
CA PHE A 199 5.32 15.31 -13.01
C PHE A 199 4.08 15.91 -13.67
N ASP A 200 4.18 16.41 -14.90
CA ASP A 200 3.06 17.00 -15.62
C ASP A 200 1.95 15.99 -15.93
N GLN A 201 2.30 14.73 -16.20
CA GLN A 201 1.34 13.65 -16.40
C GLN A 201 0.54 13.33 -15.13
N PHE A 202 1.18 13.38 -13.96
CA PHE A 202 0.60 12.86 -12.71
C PHE A 202 0.27 13.93 -11.66
N LYS A 203 0.59 15.21 -11.90
CA LYS A 203 0.31 16.30 -10.96
C LYS A 203 -1.17 16.39 -10.56
N ALA A 204 -2.07 16.14 -11.50
CA ALA A 204 -3.51 16.14 -11.23
C ALA A 204 -3.87 15.06 -10.20
N ASP A 205 -3.34 13.85 -10.34
CA ASP A 205 -3.59 12.73 -9.42
C ASP A 205 -2.99 12.99 -8.02
N PHE A 206 -1.80 13.60 -7.95
CA PHE A 206 -1.21 13.97 -6.67
C PHE A 206 -2.05 15.00 -5.92
N MET A 207 -2.60 15.96 -6.65
CA MET A 207 -3.42 17.04 -6.10
C MET A 207 -4.86 16.61 -5.83
N ASP A 208 -5.40 15.62 -6.53
CA ASP A 208 -6.82 15.22 -6.55
C ASP A 208 -7.42 15.04 -5.15
N LYS A 209 -6.76 14.26 -4.27
CA LYS A 209 -7.24 14.10 -2.89
C LYS A 209 -7.28 15.44 -2.14
N ARG A 210 -6.22 16.26 -2.25
CA ARG A 210 -6.13 17.55 -1.57
C ARG A 210 -7.16 18.54 -2.12
N LEU A 211 -7.38 18.54 -3.44
CA LEU A 211 -8.40 19.35 -4.09
C LEU A 211 -9.81 18.94 -3.67
N ARG A 212 -10.10 17.63 -3.56
CA ARG A 212 -11.38 17.15 -3.01
C ARG A 212 -11.58 17.61 -1.57
N ASP A 213 -10.56 17.48 -0.74
CA ASP A 213 -10.61 17.91 0.66
C ASP A 213 -10.81 19.43 0.76
N LEU A 214 -10.06 20.22 -0.02
CA LEU A 214 -10.19 21.68 -0.10
C LEU A 214 -11.56 22.12 -0.59
N ARG A 215 -12.07 21.54 -1.68
CA ARG A 215 -13.42 21.84 -2.22
C ARG A 215 -14.51 21.53 -1.20
N ARG A 216 -14.38 20.41 -0.47
CA ARG A 216 -15.32 20.04 0.60
C ARG A 216 -15.32 21.06 1.74
N CYS A 217 -14.15 21.52 2.16
CA CYS A 217 -14.02 22.55 3.18
C CYS A 217 -14.45 23.93 2.67
N ASN A 218 -14.26 24.23 1.38
CA ASN A 218 -14.57 25.53 0.77
C ASN A 218 -16.06 25.89 0.85
N VAL A 219 -16.94 24.89 0.87
CA VAL A 219 -18.40 25.10 1.02
C VAL A 219 -18.76 25.63 2.42
N ALA A 220 -17.95 25.33 3.43
CA ALA A 220 -18.17 25.77 4.81
C ALA A 220 -17.52 27.13 5.13
N LEU A 221 -16.88 27.78 4.15
CA LEU A 221 -16.18 29.05 4.34
C LEU A 221 -17.12 30.26 4.28
N PRO A 222 -16.92 31.27 5.17
CA PRO A 222 -17.61 32.55 5.04
C PRO A 222 -17.29 33.27 3.72
N GLN A 223 -16.07 33.07 3.20
CA GLN A 223 -15.62 33.55 1.89
C GLN A 223 -14.95 32.40 1.14
N PRO A 224 -15.57 31.89 0.05
CA PRO A 224 -15.00 30.80 -0.73
C PRO A 224 -13.68 31.20 -1.38
N LEU A 225 -12.70 30.30 -1.33
CA LEU A 225 -11.47 30.38 -2.10
C LEU A 225 -11.77 30.21 -3.59
N SER A 226 -11.07 30.95 -4.45
CA SER A 226 -11.11 30.71 -5.89
C SER A 226 -10.45 29.38 -6.24
N GLU A 227 -10.78 28.83 -7.42
CA GLU A 227 -10.20 27.58 -7.90
C GLU A 227 -8.68 27.66 -8.02
N ASP A 228 -8.14 28.80 -8.46
CA ASP A 228 -6.69 29.03 -8.59
C ASP A 228 -5.97 29.00 -7.24
N MET A 229 -6.60 29.53 -6.19
CA MET A 229 -6.05 29.49 -4.84
C MET A 229 -6.04 28.08 -4.26
N MET A 230 -7.10 27.31 -4.52
CA MET A 230 -7.15 25.90 -4.12
C MET A 230 -6.10 25.07 -4.86
N LEU A 231 -5.90 25.34 -6.16
CA LEU A 231 -4.89 24.68 -6.98
C LEU A 231 -3.47 25.00 -6.51
N GLY A 232 -3.17 26.28 -6.26
CA GLY A 232 -1.86 26.71 -5.73
C GLY A 232 -1.55 26.08 -4.37
N LYS A 233 -2.54 26.01 -3.47
CA LYS A 233 -2.40 25.36 -2.17
C LYS A 233 -2.20 23.84 -2.32
N ALA A 234 -3.00 23.17 -3.14
CA ALA A 234 -2.84 21.74 -3.40
C ALA A 234 -1.46 21.42 -3.98
N MET A 235 -0.94 22.27 -4.87
CA MET A 235 0.40 22.16 -5.45
C MET A 235 1.50 22.30 -4.39
N PHE A 236 1.44 23.35 -3.56
CA PHE A 236 2.42 23.59 -2.49
C PHE A 236 2.60 22.38 -1.56
N TYR A 237 1.50 21.85 -1.01
CA TYR A 237 1.59 20.69 -0.10
C TYR A 237 1.94 19.38 -0.80
N THR A 238 1.66 19.28 -2.10
CA THR A 238 2.11 18.16 -2.93
C THR A 238 3.61 18.20 -3.10
N LEU A 239 4.18 19.33 -3.51
CA LEU A 239 5.63 19.53 -3.62
C LEU A 239 6.32 19.34 -2.27
N LYS A 240 5.74 19.81 -1.16
CA LYS A 240 6.25 19.56 0.19
C LYS A 240 6.27 18.08 0.57
N SER A 241 5.26 17.33 0.14
CA SER A 241 5.20 15.88 0.38
C SER A 241 6.27 15.16 -0.46
N ILE A 242 6.53 15.62 -1.68
CA ILE A 242 7.57 15.10 -2.56
C ILE A 242 8.96 15.40 -1.99
N ASP A 243 9.24 16.64 -1.60
CA ASP A 243 10.52 17.05 -1.00
C ASP A 243 10.82 16.28 0.29
N ASN A 244 9.82 16.09 1.18
CA ASN A 244 9.97 15.24 2.36
C ASN A 244 10.37 13.80 2.00
N CYS A 245 9.82 13.26 0.90
CA CYS A 245 10.18 11.92 0.44
C CYS A 245 11.60 11.87 -0.18
N PHE A 246 12.04 12.93 -0.85
CA PHE A 246 13.42 13.06 -1.33
C PHE A 246 14.42 13.13 -0.18
N GLN A 247 14.10 13.87 0.88
CA GLN A 247 14.95 14.01 2.05
C GLN A 247 15.23 12.65 2.73
N HIS A 248 14.27 11.71 2.72
CA HIS A 248 14.49 10.34 3.20
C HIS A 248 15.56 9.58 2.41
N HIS A 249 15.85 9.98 1.17
CA HIS A 249 16.86 9.41 0.30
C HIS A 249 18.10 10.32 0.14
N ARG A 250 18.25 11.33 0.99
CA ARG A 250 19.32 12.36 0.92
C ARG A 250 19.31 13.17 -0.39
N LEU A 251 18.14 13.35 -0.97
CA LEU A 251 17.89 14.22 -2.13
C LEU A 251 17.01 15.39 -1.69
N SER A 252 16.96 16.44 -2.51
CA SER A 252 16.06 17.59 -2.35
C SER A 252 15.36 17.91 -3.66
N LEU A 253 14.23 18.60 -3.59
CA LEU A 253 13.54 19.15 -4.75
C LEU A 253 14.43 20.12 -5.55
N LEU A 254 15.40 20.76 -4.88
CA LEU A 254 16.40 21.63 -5.48
C LEU A 254 17.35 20.88 -6.43
N ASP A 255 17.52 19.56 -6.25
CA ASP A 255 18.36 18.72 -7.13
C ASP A 255 17.70 18.49 -8.51
N TYR A 256 16.43 18.91 -8.66
CA TYR A 256 15.63 18.73 -9.87
C TYR A 256 15.08 20.08 -10.35
N PRO A 257 15.90 20.92 -11.02
CA PRO A 257 15.51 22.28 -11.42
C PRO A 257 14.38 22.31 -12.47
N THR A 258 14.10 21.19 -13.13
CA THR A 258 12.99 21.06 -14.08
C THR A 258 11.63 20.92 -13.41
N LEU A 259 11.59 20.57 -12.12
CA LEU A 259 10.36 20.49 -11.33
C LEU A 259 10.01 21.85 -10.73
N PRO A 260 8.70 22.15 -10.54
CA PRO A 260 8.28 23.36 -9.86
C PRO A 260 8.82 23.38 -8.42
N GLN A 261 9.35 24.52 -8.00
CA GLN A 261 10.02 24.65 -6.72
C GLN A 261 9.08 25.13 -5.62
N LEU A 262 9.40 24.77 -4.37
CA LEU A 262 8.53 25.06 -3.23
C LEU A 262 8.30 26.58 -3.02
N HIS A 263 9.34 27.38 -3.29
CA HIS A 263 9.31 28.84 -3.13
C HIS A 263 8.36 29.53 -4.12
N GLU A 264 8.11 28.94 -5.30
CA GLU A 264 7.15 29.46 -6.29
C GLU A 264 5.71 29.45 -5.76
N PHE A 265 5.43 28.60 -4.77
CA PHE A 265 4.09 28.41 -4.21
C PHE A 265 4.01 28.82 -2.74
N GLU A 266 5.03 29.49 -2.19
CA GLU A 266 5.04 29.91 -0.79
C GLU A 266 3.92 30.90 -0.45
N VAL A 267 3.46 31.68 -1.43
CA VAL A 267 2.31 32.59 -1.29
C VAL A 267 1.03 31.83 -0.89
N PHE A 268 0.92 30.55 -1.24
CA PHE A 268 -0.24 29.71 -0.90
C PHE A 268 -0.09 28.97 0.44
N ARG A 269 1.05 29.13 1.14
CA ARG A 269 1.35 28.50 2.43
C ARG A 269 0.43 29.02 3.54
N ASP A 270 0.26 30.33 3.64
CA ASP A 270 -0.25 31.02 4.84
C ASP A 270 -1.75 31.35 4.79
N LEU A 271 -2.50 30.72 3.86
CA LEU A 271 -3.97 30.75 3.84
C LEU A 271 -4.55 29.84 4.95
N GLY A 272 -4.36 30.23 6.21
CA GLY A 272 -5.02 29.68 7.41
C GLY A 272 -4.48 28.34 7.92
N GLU A 273 -3.50 28.39 8.83
CA GLU A 273 -3.19 27.27 9.73
C GLU A 273 -2.85 27.79 11.14
N ARG A 274 -3.68 27.44 12.15
CA ARG A 274 -3.30 26.80 13.43
C ARG A 274 -4.39 26.92 14.50
N GLN A 275 -5.08 25.82 14.83
CA GLN A 275 -5.04 25.21 16.18
C GLN A 275 -5.74 23.84 16.21
N LEU A 276 -5.23 22.95 17.06
CA LEU A 276 -5.72 21.60 17.32
C LEU A 276 -6.93 21.65 18.27
N LEU A 277 -8.02 20.97 17.92
CA LEU A 277 -9.11 20.62 18.82
C LEU A 277 -9.33 19.09 18.76
N ASP A 278 -9.23 18.47 19.93
CA ASP A 278 -9.28 17.04 20.18
C ASP A 278 -10.59 16.39 19.68
N ASP A 279 -10.57 15.80 18.49
CA ASP A 279 -11.59 14.83 18.03
C ASP A 279 -10.90 13.53 17.56
N PRO A 280 -11.17 12.36 18.18
CA PRO A 280 -10.45 11.11 17.90
C PRO A 280 -10.69 10.49 16.52
N ARG A 281 -11.61 11.03 15.70
CA ARG A 281 -12.04 10.42 14.42
C ARG A 281 -11.86 11.28 13.19
N SER A 282 -11.45 12.54 13.31
CA SER A 282 -11.21 13.42 12.17
C SER A 282 -9.80 14.00 12.24
N ARG A 283 -8.98 13.75 11.21
CA ARG A 283 -7.58 14.22 11.15
C ARG A 283 -7.39 15.36 10.13
N LEU A 284 -8.45 16.14 9.87
CA LEU A 284 -8.46 17.23 8.89
C LEU A 284 -9.32 18.37 9.46
N TYR A 285 -8.71 19.53 9.69
CA TYR A 285 -9.35 20.70 10.31
C TYR A 285 -10.11 21.58 9.31
N VAL A 286 -11.06 22.34 9.87
CA VAL A 286 -11.91 23.41 9.29
C VAL A 286 -11.31 24.79 9.59
N ILE A 287 -11.76 25.80 8.84
CA ILE A 287 -11.19 27.14 8.64
C ILE A 287 -11.52 28.16 9.74
N GLU A 288 -10.62 29.13 9.97
CA GLU A 288 -10.99 30.49 10.38
C GLU A 288 -10.36 31.55 9.46
N THR A 289 -11.19 32.50 9.01
CA THR A 289 -10.83 33.65 8.17
C THR A 289 -10.29 34.81 9.00
N SER A 290 -9.19 35.41 8.55
CA SER A 290 -9.15 36.88 8.41
C SER A 290 -8.27 37.22 7.22
N TYR A 291 -8.92 37.66 6.15
CA TYR A 291 -8.25 38.31 5.05
C TYR A 291 -7.88 39.74 5.42
N THR A 292 -6.83 40.18 4.74
CA THR A 292 -6.31 41.53 4.54
C THR A 292 -5.13 41.91 5.44
N ARG A 293 -4.22 42.72 4.91
CA ARG A 293 -4.57 44.14 5.02
C ARG A 293 -4.55 45.02 3.77
N ALA A 294 -3.93 44.60 2.68
CA ALA A 294 -3.90 45.36 1.41
C ALA A 294 -3.28 44.53 0.26
N ALA A 295 -3.22 43.22 0.41
CA ALA A 295 -2.24 42.37 -0.30
C ALA A 295 -2.88 41.26 -1.12
N LEU A 296 -4.18 41.44 -1.37
CA LEU A 296 -4.82 41.03 -2.60
C LEU A 296 -4.87 42.22 -3.58
N ASP A 297 -4.49 43.44 -3.17
CA ASP A 297 -4.91 44.70 -3.83
C ASP A 297 -4.42 44.80 -5.28
N ASP A 298 -3.44 43.97 -5.64
CA ASP A 298 -3.17 43.51 -6.98
C ASP A 298 -3.05 41.99 -6.91
N VAL A 299 -4.10 41.18 -7.14
CA VAL A 299 -3.84 39.74 -7.36
C VAL A 299 -2.94 39.58 -8.57
N LEU A 300 -2.97 40.50 -9.54
CA LEU A 300 -2.06 40.53 -10.68
C LEU A 300 -1.90 41.93 -11.36
N ALA A 301 -2.41 43.04 -10.79
CA ALA A 301 -2.56 44.34 -11.47
C ALA A 301 -3.41 44.27 -12.77
N THR A 302 -4.50 43.49 -12.73
CA THR A 302 -5.55 43.38 -13.76
C THR A 302 -6.90 43.17 -13.10
#